data_AF-A0A1D6GD86-F1
#
_entry.id   AF-A0A1D6GD86-F1
#
_cell.length_a   1.000
_cell.length_b   1.000
_cell.length_c   1.000
_cell.angle_alpha   90.00
_cell.angle_beta   90.00
_cell.angle_gamma   90.00
#
_symmetry.space_group_name_H-M   'P 1'
#
loop_
_entity.id
_entity.type
_entity.pdbx_description
1 polymer ?
#
loop_
_entity_poly.entity_id
_entity_poly.type
_entity_poly.pdbx_seq_one_letter_code
_entity_poly.pdbx_strand_id
1 'polypeptide(L)'
;MADLATDLFGEPIEAHPPWFKPDAFLRASFDPDAYVAELRSYVPLESLAAELRAHLDALRAELVGLINRDYADFVGLSARLKGVDAAAARMRAPLADLRDKVAAFRAGASAALAALRAGLEQRAAAAAARELLELLLDAFHVVSKVEKLIKELPTAPSDLSNAEVPNSDTGTPNGVAGTGVSETQSILLERIASEMNRLKFYISHAQYRTSLLLRTWRRGSKVLQNCLMVAWSAALWMVWNTVMLKLYTTVCVLMLQLTTHHQPKSFSVQQWCLH
;
A
#
# COMPACT_ATOMS: atom_id res chain seq x y z
N MET A 1 47.23 -32.73 0.73
CA MET A 1 48.28 -32.56 1.76
C MET A 1 49.24 -33.72 1.56
N ALA A 2 50.29 -33.51 0.77
CA ALA A 2 51.46 -34.37 0.83
C ALA A 2 52.24 -33.92 2.06
N ASP A 3 52.48 -34.84 2.99
CA ASP A 3 53.30 -34.63 4.16
C ASP A 3 54.76 -34.59 3.67
N LEU A 4 55.25 -33.40 3.28
CA LEU A 4 56.67 -33.22 3.03
C LEU A 4 57.36 -33.29 4.39
N ALA A 5 58.15 -34.34 4.59
CA ALA A 5 59.01 -34.44 5.76
C ALA A 5 59.90 -33.18 5.82
N THR A 6 59.66 -32.34 6.81
CA THR A 6 60.49 -31.18 7.15
C THR A 6 61.59 -31.62 8.10
N ASP A 7 62.81 -31.16 7.87
CA ASP A 7 63.93 -31.38 8.81
C ASP A 7 63.67 -30.60 10.12
N LEU A 8 64.48 -30.87 11.16
CA LEU A 8 64.48 -30.21 12.48
C LEU A 8 64.47 -28.67 12.44
N PHE A 9 64.76 -28.05 11.28
CA PHE A 9 64.78 -26.61 11.04
C PHE A 9 63.62 -26.08 10.18
N GLY A 10 62.65 -26.91 9.81
CA GLY A 10 61.46 -26.47 9.08
C GLY A 10 61.66 -26.17 7.59
N GLU A 11 62.83 -26.51 7.04
CA GLU A 11 63.06 -26.54 5.59
C GLU A 11 62.51 -27.84 5.00
N PRO A 12 61.83 -27.80 3.85
CA PRO A 12 61.41 -29.02 3.17
C PRO A 12 62.66 -29.84 2.88
N ILE A 13 62.71 -31.11 3.31
CA ILE A 13 63.83 -31.99 2.96
C ILE A 13 63.78 -32.12 1.43
N GLU A 14 64.68 -31.41 0.74
CA GLU A 14 64.92 -31.65 -0.67
C GLU A 14 65.33 -33.11 -0.78
N ALA A 15 64.41 -33.96 -1.23
CA ALA A 15 64.59 -35.41 -1.33
C ALA A 15 65.68 -35.81 -2.34
N HIS A 16 66.22 -34.83 -3.05
CA HIS A 16 67.16 -35.00 -4.15
C HIS A 16 68.54 -34.42 -3.79
N PRO A 17 69.61 -34.98 -4.36
CA PRO A 17 70.94 -34.39 -4.26
C PRO A 17 70.95 -32.93 -4.75
N PRO A 18 71.83 -32.06 -4.20
CA PRO A 18 71.83 -30.62 -4.50
C PRO A 18 72.19 -30.27 -5.97
N TRP A 19 72.72 -31.24 -6.72
CA TRP A 19 72.98 -31.10 -8.15
C TRP A 19 71.75 -31.42 -9.02
N PHE A 20 70.73 -32.07 -8.46
CA PHE A 20 69.51 -32.43 -9.16
C PHE A 20 68.47 -31.34 -8.96
N LYS A 21 68.03 -30.74 -10.07
CA LYS A 21 67.10 -29.61 -10.07
C LYS A 21 65.84 -29.96 -10.86
N PRO A 22 64.78 -30.49 -10.20
CA PRO A 22 63.53 -30.85 -10.85
C PRO A 22 62.86 -29.70 -11.61
N ASP A 23 63.00 -28.48 -11.11
CA ASP A 23 62.41 -27.27 -11.73
C ASP A 23 62.93 -26.99 -13.15
N ALA A 24 64.10 -27.53 -13.51
CA ALA A 24 64.61 -27.44 -14.87
C ALA A 24 63.68 -28.13 -15.87
N PHE A 25 63.02 -29.23 -15.47
CA PHE A 25 62.11 -30.01 -16.32
C PHE A 25 60.80 -29.27 -16.65
N LEU A 26 60.43 -28.26 -15.85
CA LEU A 26 59.20 -27.48 -16.03
C LEU A 26 59.36 -26.33 -17.03
N ARG A 27 60.58 -26.04 -17.48
CA ARG A 27 60.85 -24.93 -18.40
C ARG A 27 60.49 -25.30 -19.83
N ALA A 28 59.82 -24.40 -20.54
CA ALA A 28 59.42 -24.62 -21.94
C ALA A 28 60.60 -24.80 -22.92
N SER A 29 61.79 -24.30 -22.57
CA SER A 29 63.02 -24.44 -23.36
C SER A 29 63.95 -25.54 -22.82
N PHE A 30 63.41 -26.52 -22.10
CA PHE A 30 64.20 -27.61 -21.55
C PHE A 30 64.77 -28.49 -22.67
N ASP A 31 66.09 -28.66 -22.68
CA ASP A 31 66.79 -29.56 -23.58
C ASP A 31 67.45 -30.69 -22.76
N PRO A 32 67.01 -31.95 -22.92
CA PRO A 32 67.54 -33.07 -22.16
C PRO A 32 69.02 -33.34 -22.46
N ASP A 33 69.44 -33.13 -23.71
CA ASP A 33 70.82 -33.44 -24.13
C ASP A 33 71.81 -32.44 -23.53
N ALA A 34 71.47 -31.14 -23.55
CA ALA A 34 72.25 -30.10 -22.88
C ALA A 34 72.30 -30.27 -21.36
N TYR A 35 71.17 -30.66 -20.73
CA TYR A 35 71.08 -30.88 -19.29
C TYR A 35 71.98 -32.04 -18.82
N VAL A 36 71.97 -33.16 -19.55
CA VAL A 36 72.83 -34.32 -19.23
C VAL A 36 74.31 -34.00 -19.51
N ALA A 37 74.61 -33.25 -20.58
CA ALA A 37 75.97 -32.84 -20.91
C ALA A 37 76.60 -31.96 -19.82
N GLU A 38 75.83 -31.01 -19.26
CA GLU A 38 76.25 -30.17 -18.14
C GLU A 38 76.56 -31.00 -16.90
N LEU A 39 75.62 -31.86 -16.48
CA LEU A 39 75.73 -32.67 -15.26
C LEU A 39 76.82 -33.75 -15.33
N ARG A 40 77.09 -34.29 -16.51
CA ARG A 40 78.14 -35.31 -16.72
C ARG A 40 79.55 -34.79 -16.39
N SER A 41 79.77 -33.47 -16.38
CA SER A 41 81.06 -32.89 -16.05
C SER A 41 81.42 -33.02 -14.55
N TYR A 42 80.44 -33.25 -13.67
CA TYR A 42 80.64 -33.36 -12.22
C TYR A 42 79.87 -34.50 -11.53
N VAL A 43 79.02 -35.27 -12.25
CA VAL A 43 78.25 -36.40 -11.69
C VAL A 43 78.43 -37.68 -12.53
N PRO A 44 78.66 -38.86 -11.91
CA PRO A 44 78.64 -40.14 -12.62
C PRO A 44 77.29 -40.43 -13.27
N LEU A 45 77.31 -40.97 -14.50
CA LEU A 45 76.09 -41.20 -15.28
C LEU A 45 75.11 -42.16 -14.61
N GLU A 46 75.61 -43.17 -13.89
CA GLU A 46 74.78 -44.12 -13.16
C GLU A 46 74.00 -43.46 -12.02
N SER A 47 74.63 -42.53 -11.28
CA SER A 47 73.97 -41.77 -10.22
C SER A 47 72.90 -40.83 -10.77
N LEU A 48 73.20 -40.15 -11.89
CA LEU A 48 72.20 -39.33 -12.59
C LEU A 48 71.01 -40.16 -13.08
N ALA A 49 71.28 -41.31 -13.68
CA ALA A 49 70.24 -42.20 -14.20
C ALA A 49 69.41 -42.87 -13.09
N ALA A 50 70.00 -43.16 -11.94
CA ALA A 50 69.28 -43.65 -10.77
C ALA A 50 68.33 -42.58 -10.22
N GLU A 51 68.81 -41.34 -10.06
CA GLU A 51 68.02 -40.22 -9.53
C GLU A 51 66.86 -39.84 -10.46
N LEU A 52 67.10 -39.80 -11.78
CA LEU A 52 66.05 -39.55 -12.78
C LEU A 52 64.94 -40.61 -12.75
N ARG A 53 65.31 -41.88 -12.56
CA ARG A 53 64.33 -42.96 -12.43
C ARG A 53 63.54 -42.85 -11.14
N ALA A 54 64.22 -42.57 -10.02
CA ALA A 54 63.57 -42.37 -8.73
C ALA A 54 62.56 -41.20 -8.78
N HIS A 55 62.95 -40.07 -9.40
CA HIS A 55 62.08 -38.92 -9.59
C HIS A 55 60.87 -39.25 -10.49
N LEU A 56 61.07 -40.00 -11.58
CA LEU A 56 59.96 -40.44 -12.45
C LEU A 56 58.97 -41.34 -11.71
N ASP A 57 59.47 -42.31 -10.93
CA ASP A 57 58.62 -43.21 -10.16
C ASP A 57 57.85 -42.48 -9.05
N ALA A 58 58.49 -41.50 -8.40
CA ALA A 58 57.83 -40.62 -7.43
C ALA A 58 56.69 -39.80 -8.08
N LEU A 59 56.96 -39.15 -9.22
CA LEU A 59 55.94 -38.40 -9.98
C LEU A 59 54.80 -39.29 -10.44
N ARG A 60 55.09 -40.52 -10.88
CA ARG A 60 54.06 -41.48 -11.28
C ARG A 60 53.18 -41.88 -10.10
N ALA A 61 53.78 -42.12 -8.93
CA ALA A 61 53.05 -42.42 -7.71
C ALA A 61 52.18 -41.23 -7.26
N GLU A 62 52.71 -40.01 -7.33
CA GLU A 62 51.98 -38.79 -7.01
C GLU A 62 50.80 -38.57 -7.95
N LEU A 63 50.99 -38.75 -9.27
CA LEU A 63 49.92 -38.63 -10.26
C LEU A 63 48.77 -39.61 -9.97
N VAL A 64 49.12 -40.88 -9.71
CA VAL A 64 48.12 -41.90 -9.34
C VAL A 64 47.43 -41.53 -8.02
N GLY A 65 48.17 -41.02 -7.04
CA GLY A 65 47.63 -40.52 -5.78
C GLY A 65 46.65 -39.36 -5.99
N LEU A 66 47.00 -38.40 -6.84
CA LEU A 66 46.17 -37.25 -7.19
C LEU A 66 44.88 -37.68 -7.87
N ILE A 67 44.99 -38.55 -8.88
CA ILE A 67 43.83 -39.11 -9.59
C ILE A 67 42.91 -39.86 -8.62
N ASN A 68 43.47 -40.70 -7.76
CA ASN A 68 42.68 -41.46 -6.80
C ASN A 68 41.98 -40.55 -5.78
N ARG A 69 42.66 -39.51 -5.30
CA ARG A 69 42.07 -38.51 -4.40
C ARG A 69 40.93 -37.77 -5.09
N ASP A 70 41.17 -37.23 -6.28
CA ASP A 70 40.18 -36.45 -7.00
C ASP A 70 39.00 -37.33 -7.45
N TYR A 71 39.25 -38.60 -7.78
CA TYR A 71 38.20 -39.59 -8.04
C TYR A 71 37.35 -39.87 -6.79
N ALA A 72 37.98 -40.07 -5.63
CA ALA A 72 37.26 -40.27 -4.36
C ALA A 72 36.41 -39.04 -4.00
N ASP A 73 36.93 -37.84 -4.22
CA ASP A 73 36.22 -36.58 -3.99
C ASP A 73 35.03 -36.42 -4.95
N PHE A 74 35.22 -36.71 -6.24
CA PHE A 74 34.16 -36.67 -7.24
C PHE A 74 33.04 -37.68 -6.93
N VAL A 75 33.40 -38.93 -6.63
CA VAL A 75 32.43 -39.96 -6.25
C VAL A 75 31.71 -39.57 -4.96
N GLY A 76 32.43 -39.07 -3.96
CA GLY A 76 31.85 -38.60 -2.71
C GLY A 76 30.89 -37.42 -2.91
N LEU A 77 31.22 -36.46 -3.78
CA LEU A 77 30.34 -35.35 -4.13
C LEU A 77 29.09 -35.85 -4.88
N SER A 78 29.25 -36.76 -5.85
CA SER A 78 28.13 -37.32 -6.60
C SER A 78 27.15 -38.09 -5.71
N ALA A 79 27.66 -38.82 -4.72
CA ALA A 79 26.85 -39.53 -3.72
C ALA A 79 26.08 -38.57 -2.81
N ARG A 80 26.70 -37.45 -2.40
CA ARG A 80 26.04 -36.41 -1.59
C ARG A 80 24.99 -35.62 -2.36
N LEU A 81 25.22 -35.38 -3.65
CA LEU A 81 24.25 -34.72 -4.52
C LEU A 81 23.04 -35.61 -4.83
N LYS A 82 23.26 -36.94 -4.88
CA LYS A 82 22.19 -37.91 -5.06
C LYS A 82 21.20 -37.84 -3.90
N GLY A 83 20.04 -37.26 -4.15
CA GLY A 83 18.96 -37.11 -3.18
C GLY A 83 18.66 -35.66 -2.77
N VAL A 84 19.53 -34.70 -3.12
CA VAL A 84 19.24 -33.27 -2.91
C VAL A 84 18.00 -32.85 -3.70
N ASP A 85 17.84 -33.32 -4.95
CA ASP A 85 16.66 -33.04 -5.75
C ASP A 85 15.38 -33.60 -5.14
N ALA A 86 15.45 -34.80 -4.56
CA ALA A 86 14.33 -35.43 -3.86
C ALA A 86 13.99 -34.69 -2.57
N ALA A 87 14.99 -34.25 -1.79
CA ALA A 87 14.80 -33.43 -0.60
C ALA A 87 14.18 -32.07 -0.96
N ALA A 88 14.68 -31.40 -2.00
CA ALA A 88 14.13 -30.15 -2.52
C ALA A 88 12.69 -30.34 -3.01
N ALA A 89 12.38 -31.41 -3.73
CA ALA A 89 11.03 -31.73 -4.15
C ALA A 89 10.08 -31.92 -2.97
N ARG A 90 10.52 -32.61 -1.91
CA ARG A 90 9.74 -32.79 -0.67
C ARG A 90 9.51 -31.48 0.08
N MET A 91 10.41 -30.50 -0.02
CA MET A 91 10.26 -29.18 0.63
C MET A 91 9.36 -28.21 -0.14
N ARG A 92 9.22 -28.36 -1.47
CA ARG A 92 8.43 -27.43 -2.30
C ARG A 92 6.97 -27.32 -1.85
N ALA A 93 6.30 -28.46 -1.61
CA ALA A 93 4.89 -28.46 -1.22
C ALA A 93 4.64 -27.84 0.17
N PRO A 94 5.38 -28.21 1.25
CA PRO A 94 5.27 -27.55 2.55
C PRO A 94 5.53 -26.05 2.52
N LEU A 95 6.50 -25.58 1.73
CA LEU A 95 6.80 -24.15 1.60
C LEU A 95 5.68 -23.39 0.87
N ALA A 96 5.09 -23.99 -0.17
CA ALA A 96 3.94 -23.42 -0.85
C ALA A 96 2.72 -23.33 0.09
N ASP A 97 2.44 -24.38 0.84
CA ASP A 97 1.34 -24.41 1.83
C ASP A 97 1.56 -23.36 2.94
N LEU A 98 2.78 -23.22 3.45
CA LEU A 98 3.12 -22.18 4.42
C LEU A 98 2.89 -20.78 3.85
N ARG A 99 3.34 -20.52 2.62
CA ARG A 99 3.12 -19.24 1.93
C ARG A 99 1.64 -18.93 1.81
N ASP A 100 0.83 -19.91 1.42
CA ASP A 100 -0.61 -19.74 1.21
C ASP A 100 -1.33 -19.49 2.55
N LYS A 101 -0.93 -20.19 3.62
CA LYS A 101 -1.42 -19.93 4.99
C LYS A 101 -1.08 -18.52 5.48
N VAL A 102 0.15 -18.05 5.24
CA VAL A 102 0.56 -16.69 5.60
C VAL A 102 -0.23 -15.64 4.82
N ALA A 103 -0.46 -15.88 3.52
CA ALA A 103 -1.27 -14.99 2.69
C ALA A 103 -2.72 -14.91 3.20
N ALA A 104 -3.34 -16.07 3.52
CA ALA A 104 -4.68 -16.14 4.08
C ALA A 104 -4.78 -15.43 5.44
N PHE A 105 -3.80 -15.65 6.33
CA PHE A 105 -3.75 -14.96 7.62
C PHE A 105 -3.64 -13.44 7.45
N ARG A 106 -2.75 -12.97 6.56
CA ARG A 106 -2.60 -11.53 6.27
C ARG A 106 -3.88 -10.93 5.72
N ALA A 107 -4.57 -11.63 4.82
CA ALA A 107 -5.86 -11.20 4.29
C ALA A 107 -6.91 -11.10 5.41
N GLY A 108 -7.02 -12.12 6.26
CA GLY A 108 -7.93 -12.13 7.41
C GLY A 108 -7.64 -10.98 8.40
N ALA A 109 -6.36 -10.75 8.74
CA ALA A 109 -5.95 -9.65 9.60
C ALA A 109 -6.29 -8.28 9.00
N SER A 110 -6.06 -8.10 7.69
CA SER A 110 -6.41 -6.86 7.00
C SER A 110 -7.91 -6.59 6.98
N ALA A 111 -8.73 -7.63 6.79
CA ALA A 111 -10.18 -7.54 6.82
C ALA A 111 -10.70 -7.22 8.23
N ALA A 112 -10.16 -7.89 9.26
CA ALA A 112 -10.52 -7.61 10.65
C ALA A 112 -10.17 -6.17 11.06
N LEU A 113 -9.00 -5.68 10.64
CA LEU A 113 -8.57 -4.31 10.89
C LEU A 113 -9.45 -3.29 10.16
N ALA A 114 -9.85 -3.57 8.91
CA ALA A 114 -10.80 -2.73 8.17
C ALA A 114 -12.18 -2.68 8.86
N ALA A 115 -12.69 -3.83 9.31
CA ALA A 115 -13.95 -3.92 10.04
C ALA A 115 -13.90 -3.15 11.38
N LEU A 116 -12.78 -3.24 12.11
CA LEU A 116 -12.57 -2.48 13.34
C LEU A 116 -12.56 -0.98 13.08
N ARG A 117 -11.86 -0.51 12.05
CA ARG A 117 -11.84 0.92 11.67
C ARG A 117 -13.24 1.42 11.33
N ALA A 118 -13.97 0.69 10.47
CA ALA A 118 -15.35 1.03 10.13
C ALA A 118 -16.25 1.07 11.37
N GLY A 119 -16.09 0.12 12.30
CA GLY A 119 -16.83 0.09 13.56
C GLY A 119 -16.51 1.28 14.47
N LEU A 120 -15.24 1.69 14.55
CA LEU A 120 -14.84 2.88 15.33
C LEU A 120 -15.38 4.17 14.72
N GLU A 121 -15.35 4.30 13.39
CA GLU A 121 -15.94 5.44 12.68
C GLU A 121 -17.45 5.51 12.91
N GLN A 122 -18.15 4.37 12.84
CA GLN A 122 -19.58 4.31 13.12
C GLN A 122 -19.91 4.68 14.57
N ARG A 123 -19.10 4.24 15.53
CA ARG A 123 -19.25 4.63 16.94
C ARG A 123 -19.00 6.12 17.15
N ALA A 124 -17.97 6.69 16.52
CA ALA A 124 -17.69 8.12 16.59
C ALA A 124 -18.83 8.95 15.99
N ALA A 125 -19.39 8.51 14.85
CA ALA A 125 -20.54 9.16 14.22
C ALA A 125 -21.79 9.08 15.12
N ALA A 126 -22.05 7.92 15.72
CA ALA A 126 -23.17 7.73 16.65
C ALA A 126 -23.01 8.59 17.92
N ALA A 127 -21.81 8.68 18.48
CA ALA A 127 -21.52 9.54 19.63
C ALA A 127 -21.74 11.03 19.29
N ALA A 128 -21.25 11.49 18.13
CA ALA A 128 -21.46 12.86 17.68
C ALA A 128 -22.95 13.18 17.44
N ALA A 129 -23.71 12.23 16.89
CA ALA A 129 -25.15 12.38 16.70
C ALA A 129 -25.90 12.47 18.05
N ARG A 130 -25.50 11.65 19.03
CA ARG A 130 -26.07 11.69 20.38
C ARG A 130 -25.81 13.01 21.08
N GLU A 131 -24.57 13.51 21.07
CA GLU A 131 -24.23 14.84 21.63
C GLU A 131 -25.09 15.95 21.00
N LEU A 132 -25.32 15.89 19.68
CA LEU A 132 -26.16 16.86 18.99
C LEU A 132 -27.63 16.78 19.43
N LEU A 133 -28.17 15.58 19.58
CA LEU A 133 -29.54 15.38 20.05
C LEU A 133 -29.72 15.87 21.49
N GLU A 134 -28.76 15.61 22.37
CA GLU A 134 -28.75 16.12 23.75
C GLU A 134 -28.75 17.66 23.76
N LEU A 135 -27.93 18.30 22.92
CA LEU A 135 -27.90 19.76 22.77
C LEU A 135 -29.25 20.33 22.27
N LEU A 136 -29.89 19.65 21.30
CA LEU A 136 -31.20 20.05 20.77
C LEU A 136 -32.31 19.90 21.81
N LEU A 137 -32.27 18.83 22.61
CA LEU A 137 -33.21 18.60 23.70
C LEU A 137 -33.08 19.68 24.78
N ASP A 138 -31.84 20.01 25.18
CA ASP A 138 -31.56 21.09 26.13
C ASP A 138 -32.08 22.45 25.61
N ALA A 139 -31.84 22.75 24.33
CA ALA A 139 -32.38 23.96 23.71
C ALA A 139 -33.91 23.98 23.73
N PHE A 140 -34.58 22.87 23.41
CA PHE A 140 -36.04 22.75 23.48
C PHE A 140 -36.59 22.98 24.90
N HIS A 141 -35.92 22.44 25.92
CA HIS A 141 -36.29 22.66 27.32
C HIS A 141 -36.15 24.13 27.73
N VAL A 142 -35.07 24.82 27.31
CA VAL A 142 -34.89 26.25 27.55
C VAL A 142 -35.98 27.07 26.85
N VAL A 143 -36.31 26.78 25.59
CA VAL A 143 -37.42 27.45 24.87
C VAL A 143 -38.74 27.26 25.63
N SER A 144 -39.05 26.03 26.03
CA SER A 144 -40.28 25.72 26.79
C SER A 144 -40.34 26.48 28.12
N LYS A 145 -39.19 26.66 28.79
CA LYS A 145 -39.09 27.42 30.03
C LYS A 145 -39.29 28.92 29.79
N VAL A 146 -38.67 29.47 28.75
CA VAL A 146 -38.88 30.85 28.32
C VAL A 146 -40.34 31.10 27.98
N GLU A 147 -40.99 30.20 27.25
CA GLU A 147 -42.41 30.33 26.91
C GLU A 147 -43.32 30.36 28.15
N LYS A 148 -43.05 29.49 29.14
CA LYS A 148 -43.77 29.50 30.43
C LYS A 148 -43.55 30.82 31.18
N LEU A 149 -42.30 31.28 31.28
CA LEU A 149 -41.97 32.55 31.95
C LEU A 149 -42.61 33.76 31.24
N ILE A 150 -42.73 33.73 29.90
CA ILE A 150 -43.45 34.76 29.14
C ILE A 150 -44.94 34.72 29.43
N LYS A 151 -45.56 33.53 29.54
CA LYS A 151 -46.98 33.39 29.90
C LYS A 151 -47.29 33.84 31.34
N GLU A 152 -46.31 33.74 32.23
CA GLU A 152 -46.41 34.19 33.62
C GLU A 152 -46.19 35.71 33.79
N LEU A 153 -45.76 36.42 32.75
CA LEU A 153 -45.73 37.89 32.78
C LEU A 153 -47.17 38.40 32.94
N PRO A 154 -47.49 39.15 34.01
CA PRO A 154 -48.79 39.78 34.12
C PRO A 154 -48.95 40.76 32.96
N THR A 155 -49.90 40.51 32.05
CA THR A 155 -50.44 41.57 31.21
C THR A 155 -51.09 42.59 32.15
N ALA A 156 -50.36 43.64 32.51
CA ALA A 156 -50.88 44.71 33.35
C ALA A 156 -52.06 45.43 32.66
N PRO A 157 -52.92 46.08 33.45
CA PRO A 157 -54.27 45.65 33.81
C PRO A 157 -55.31 46.07 32.76
N SER A 158 -56.15 45.14 32.32
CA SER A 158 -57.43 45.47 31.69
C SER A 158 -58.53 45.13 32.69
N ASP A 159 -58.83 46.05 33.60
CA ASP A 159 -60.10 46.19 34.31
C ASP A 159 -60.04 47.46 35.18
N LEU A 160 -60.02 48.61 34.51
CA LEU A 160 -60.38 49.90 35.11
C LEU A 160 -61.61 50.43 34.37
N SER A 161 -62.78 49.89 34.69
CA SER A 161 -64.03 50.61 34.47
C SER A 161 -65.12 50.12 35.41
N ASN A 162 -65.68 51.07 36.15
CA ASN A 162 -66.86 51.03 37.02
C ASN A 162 -66.68 50.58 38.48
N ALA A 163 -66.48 51.57 39.37
CA ALA A 163 -67.46 51.91 40.41
C ALA A 163 -67.12 53.28 41.03
N GLU A 164 -68.16 53.97 41.47
CA GLU A 164 -68.22 55.38 41.86
C GLU A 164 -67.34 55.81 43.04
N VAL A 165 -67.09 57.12 43.07
CA VAL A 165 -66.62 57.92 44.21
C VAL A 165 -67.68 57.87 45.33
N PRO A 166 -67.32 57.72 46.63
CA PRO A 166 -67.18 58.94 47.44
C PRO A 166 -66.07 58.94 48.52
N ASN A 167 -65.49 60.13 48.63
CA ASN A 167 -64.74 60.82 49.70
C ASN A 167 -64.73 60.26 51.15
N SER A 168 -63.54 60.21 51.78
CA SER A 168 -63.29 60.61 53.19
C SER A 168 -61.83 60.32 53.66
N ASP A 169 -61.07 61.41 53.85
CA ASP A 169 -60.10 61.77 54.90
C ASP A 169 -59.16 60.78 55.65
N THR A 170 -57.98 61.35 55.97
CA THR A 170 -56.95 61.00 57.01
C THR A 170 -55.97 59.82 56.85
N GLY A 171 -54.66 60.13 56.95
CA GLY A 171 -53.62 59.25 57.54
C GLY A 171 -52.47 58.76 56.64
N THR A 172 -51.24 59.21 56.94
CA THR A 172 -49.88 58.78 56.52
C THR A 172 -49.65 57.25 56.40
N PRO A 173 -48.50 56.71 55.89
CA PRO A 173 -47.49 57.13 54.89
C PRO A 173 -47.30 56.09 53.73
N ASN A 174 -46.34 56.35 52.83
CA ASN A 174 -45.71 55.41 51.90
C ASN A 174 -46.55 54.86 50.73
N GLY A 175 -46.50 55.59 49.61
CA GLY A 175 -46.73 55.00 48.30
C GLY A 175 -45.62 54.01 47.92
N VAL A 176 -45.83 52.72 48.22
CA VAL A 176 -45.02 51.58 47.72
C VAL A 176 -45.92 50.51 47.08
N ALA A 177 -47.13 50.86 46.66
CA ALA A 177 -48.04 49.90 46.02
C ALA A 177 -47.83 49.79 44.48
N GLY A 178 -47.10 50.71 43.87
CA GLY A 178 -46.82 50.69 42.42
C GLY A 178 -45.51 49.99 42.02
N THR A 179 -44.57 49.82 42.95
CA THR A 179 -43.24 49.28 42.65
C THR A 179 -43.18 47.76 42.68
N GLY A 180 -44.01 47.08 43.49
CA GLY A 180 -43.98 45.62 43.60
C GLY A 180 -44.32 44.89 42.29
N VAL A 181 -45.26 45.41 41.50
CA VAL A 181 -45.60 44.86 40.17
C VAL A 181 -44.47 45.12 39.17
N SER A 182 -43.88 46.31 39.19
CA SER A 182 -42.75 46.65 38.31
C SER A 182 -41.48 45.88 38.68
N GLU A 183 -41.24 45.63 39.97
CA GLU A 183 -40.07 44.93 40.49
C GLU A 183 -40.19 43.42 40.24
N THR A 184 -41.38 42.84 40.41
CA THR A 184 -41.66 41.44 40.03
C THR A 184 -41.57 41.22 38.51
N GLN A 185 -42.05 42.17 37.70
CA GLN A 185 -41.84 42.14 36.24
C GLN A 185 -40.36 42.28 35.87
N SER A 186 -39.61 43.15 36.55
CA SER A 186 -38.16 43.30 36.34
C SER A 186 -37.41 42.00 36.63
N ILE A 187 -37.74 41.31 37.72
CA ILE A 187 -37.15 40.02 38.10
C ILE A 187 -37.49 38.93 37.07
N LEU A 188 -38.73 38.89 36.57
CA LEU A 188 -39.14 37.96 35.51
C LEU A 188 -38.39 38.22 34.19
N LEU A 189 -38.23 39.48 33.80
CA LEU A 189 -37.49 39.87 32.60
C LEU A 189 -35.99 39.52 32.70
N GLU A 190 -35.37 39.67 33.87
CA GLU A 190 -33.98 39.27 34.11
C GLU A 190 -33.82 37.74 34.01
N ARG A 191 -34.81 36.98 34.51
CA ARG A 191 -34.87 35.53 34.38
C ARG A 191 -35.07 35.08 32.92
N ILE A 192 -35.89 35.79 32.15
CA ILE A 192 -36.07 35.54 30.72
C ILE A 192 -34.79 35.87 29.95
N ALA A 193 -34.14 36.99 30.26
CA ALA A 193 -32.89 37.41 29.62
C ALA A 193 -31.75 36.41 29.86
N SER A 194 -31.63 35.88 31.08
CA SER A 194 -30.63 34.86 31.42
C SER A 194 -30.87 33.53 30.70
N GLU A 195 -32.12 33.07 30.60
CA GLU A 195 -32.46 31.87 29.81
C GLU A 195 -32.28 32.10 28.29
N MET A 196 -32.58 33.30 27.78
CA MET A 196 -32.35 33.67 26.39
C MET A 196 -30.85 33.71 26.03
N ASN A 197 -30.00 34.17 26.96
CA ASN A 197 -28.55 34.11 26.82
C ASN A 197 -28.04 32.67 26.82
N ARG A 198 -28.62 31.80 27.65
CA ARG A 198 -28.31 30.36 27.65
C ARG A 198 -28.71 29.69 26.34
N LEU A 199 -29.88 30.03 25.79
CA LEU A 199 -30.30 29.60 24.46
C LEU A 199 -29.32 30.06 23.37
N LYS A 200 -28.90 31.33 23.42
CA LYS A 200 -27.92 31.90 22.49
C LYS A 200 -26.58 31.17 22.53
N PHE A 201 -26.14 30.72 23.72
CA PHE A 201 -24.96 29.87 23.88
C PHE A 201 -25.13 28.51 23.20
N TYR A 202 -26.26 27.83 23.40
CA TYR A 202 -26.51 26.54 22.74
C TYR A 202 -26.60 26.67 21.20
N ILE A 203 -27.20 27.76 20.70
CA ILE A 203 -27.28 28.05 19.26
C ILE A 203 -25.89 28.34 18.67
N SER A 204 -25.05 29.15 19.33
CA SER A 204 -23.71 29.44 18.84
C SER A 204 -22.81 28.20 18.86
N HIS A 205 -22.93 27.37 19.90
CA HIS A 205 -22.25 26.08 20.00
C HIS A 205 -22.70 25.09 18.92
N ALA A 206 -24.00 25.07 18.59
CA ALA A 206 -24.55 24.27 17.50
C ALA A 206 -24.12 24.79 16.10
N GLN A 207 -24.03 26.11 15.91
CA GLN A 207 -23.62 26.74 14.64
C GLN A 207 -22.17 26.43 14.25
N TYR A 208 -21.26 26.33 15.22
CA TYR A 208 -19.87 25.93 14.95
C TYR A 208 -19.78 24.51 14.36
N ARG A 209 -20.59 23.56 14.86
CA ARG A 209 -20.62 22.17 14.38
C ARG A 209 -21.47 21.97 13.12
N THR A 210 -22.63 22.61 13.05
CA THR A 210 -23.51 22.55 11.86
C THR A 210 -22.90 23.28 10.67
N SER A 211 -22.14 24.36 10.85
CA SER A 211 -21.41 25.01 9.74
C SER A 211 -20.32 24.12 9.15
N LEU A 212 -19.68 23.26 9.96
CA LEU A 212 -18.75 22.24 9.49
C LEU A 212 -19.48 21.17 8.65
N LEU A 213 -20.63 20.69 9.13
CA LEU A 213 -21.48 19.74 8.40
C LEU A 213 -22.09 20.34 7.13
N LEU A 214 -22.51 21.62 7.16
CA LEU A 214 -23.02 22.33 5.97
C LEU A 214 -21.90 22.56 4.96
N ARG A 215 -20.66 22.80 5.40
CA ARG A 215 -19.47 22.94 4.53
C ARG A 215 -19.04 21.61 3.94
N THR A 216 -19.15 20.49 4.65
CA THR A 216 -18.88 19.16 4.10
C THR A 216 -20.00 18.70 3.17
N TRP A 217 -21.27 18.99 3.50
CA TRP A 217 -22.42 18.71 2.65
C TRP A 217 -22.43 19.56 1.37
N ARG A 218 -22.11 20.87 1.46
CA ARG A 218 -21.98 21.76 0.29
C ARG A 218 -20.78 21.38 -0.60
N ARG A 219 -19.71 20.83 -0.02
CA ARG A 219 -18.60 20.23 -0.80
C ARG A 219 -19.03 18.93 -1.47
N GLY A 220 -19.71 18.02 -0.75
CA GLY A 220 -20.26 16.78 -1.31
C GLY A 220 -21.26 17.03 -2.45
N SER A 221 -22.13 18.03 -2.30
CA SER A 221 -23.07 18.47 -3.35
C SER A 221 -22.36 18.96 -4.61
N LYS A 222 -21.29 19.76 -4.48
CA LYS A 222 -20.48 20.18 -5.64
C LYS A 222 -19.74 19.02 -6.31
N VAL A 223 -19.24 18.06 -5.53
CA VAL A 223 -18.58 16.87 -6.08
C VAL A 223 -19.59 16.00 -6.85
N LEU A 224 -20.78 15.78 -6.29
CA LEU A 224 -21.87 15.07 -6.97
C LEU A 224 -22.31 15.79 -8.25
N GLN A 225 -22.45 17.10 -8.22
CA GLN A 225 -22.81 17.90 -9.39
C GLN A 225 -21.74 17.84 -10.50
N ASN A 226 -20.45 17.86 -10.12
CA ASN A 226 -19.35 17.67 -11.07
C ASN A 226 -19.30 16.24 -11.63
N CYS A 227 -19.52 15.21 -10.82
CA CYS A 227 -19.60 13.83 -11.28
C CYS A 227 -20.77 13.60 -12.25
N LEU A 228 -21.94 14.18 -11.95
CA LEU A 228 -23.09 14.17 -12.85
C LEU A 228 -22.77 14.90 -14.17
N MET A 229 -22.10 16.05 -14.13
CA MET A 229 -21.70 16.78 -15.33
C MET A 229 -20.72 16.00 -16.22
N VAL A 230 -19.74 15.30 -15.61
CA VAL A 230 -18.79 14.42 -16.32
C VAL A 230 -19.48 13.18 -16.89
N ALA A 231 -20.42 12.58 -16.17
CA ALA A 231 -21.19 11.45 -16.67
C ALA A 231 -22.09 11.84 -17.85
N TRP A 232 -22.73 13.02 -17.78
CA TRP A 232 -23.56 13.55 -18.85
C TRP A 232 -22.73 13.91 -20.10
N SER A 233 -21.54 14.48 -19.95
CA SER A 233 -20.66 14.77 -21.09
C SER A 233 -20.13 13.49 -21.77
N ALA A 234 -19.80 12.45 -20.99
CA ALA A 234 -19.41 11.15 -21.53
C ALA A 234 -20.58 10.48 -22.29
N ALA A 235 -21.80 10.56 -21.77
CA ALA A 235 -22.99 10.05 -22.45
C ALA A 235 -23.28 10.80 -23.76
N LEU A 236 -23.20 12.13 -23.75
CA LEU A 236 -23.32 12.97 -24.95
C LEU A 236 -22.26 12.61 -26.01
N TRP A 237 -21.01 12.38 -25.60
CA TRP A 237 -19.95 11.96 -26.50
C TRP A 237 -20.18 10.57 -27.09
N MET A 238 -20.66 9.61 -26.30
CA MET A 238 -21.03 8.27 -26.77
C MET A 238 -22.16 8.30 -27.79
N VAL A 239 -23.20 9.10 -27.54
CA VAL A 239 -24.32 9.28 -28.47
C VAL A 239 -23.85 9.94 -29.75
N TRP A 240 -23.07 11.02 -29.66
CA TRP A 240 -22.50 11.70 -30.82
C TRP A 240 -21.63 10.77 -31.67
N ASN A 241 -20.74 10.01 -31.04
CA ASN A 241 -19.86 9.07 -31.71
C ASN A 241 -20.66 7.95 -32.41
N THR A 242 -21.70 7.42 -31.76
CA THR A 242 -22.57 6.39 -32.35
C THR A 242 -23.35 6.92 -33.56
N VAL A 243 -23.87 8.15 -33.46
CA VAL A 243 -24.58 8.81 -34.57
C VAL A 243 -23.62 9.10 -35.73
N MET A 244 -22.44 9.64 -35.44
CA MET A 244 -21.41 9.90 -36.46
C MET A 244 -20.94 8.63 -37.14
N LEU A 245 -20.76 7.53 -36.41
CA LEU A 245 -20.37 6.25 -37.00
C LEU A 245 -21.48 5.67 -37.90
N LYS A 246 -22.74 5.82 -37.50
CA LYS A 246 -23.90 5.45 -38.34
C LYS A 246 -24.01 6.32 -39.59
N LEU A 247 -23.77 7.63 -39.49
CA LEU A 247 -23.73 8.51 -40.66
C LEU A 247 -22.58 8.15 -41.60
N TYR A 248 -21.39 7.92 -41.05
CA TYR A 248 -20.22 7.57 -41.85
C TYR A 248 -20.43 6.24 -42.60
N THR A 249 -20.91 5.21 -41.90
CA THR A 249 -21.18 3.90 -42.51
C THR A 249 -22.30 3.97 -43.55
N THR A 250 -23.38 4.70 -43.30
CA THR A 250 -24.45 4.89 -44.30
C THR A 250 -23.97 5.63 -45.54
N VAL A 251 -23.16 6.69 -45.39
CA VAL A 251 -22.54 7.40 -46.52
C VAL A 251 -21.59 6.49 -47.30
N CYS A 252 -20.77 5.69 -46.62
CA CYS A 252 -19.89 4.71 -47.27
C CYS A 252 -20.69 3.66 -48.06
N VAL A 253 -21.78 3.13 -47.50
CA VAL A 253 -22.67 2.18 -48.20
C VAL A 253 -23.32 2.84 -49.41
N LEU A 254 -23.79 4.09 -49.28
CA LEU A 254 -24.37 4.83 -50.41
C LEU A 254 -23.36 5.04 -51.53
N MET A 255 -22.12 5.41 -51.21
CA MET A 255 -21.03 5.57 -52.19
C MET A 255 -20.67 4.24 -52.87
N LEU A 256 -20.75 3.13 -52.15
CA LEU A 256 -20.54 1.79 -52.73
C LEU A 256 -21.68 1.37 -53.66
N GLN A 257 -22.93 1.74 -53.33
CA GLN A 257 -24.10 1.51 -54.19
C GLN A 257 -24.08 2.41 -55.45
N LEU A 258 -23.61 3.66 -55.32
CA LEU A 258 -23.44 4.58 -56.44
C LEU A 258 -22.34 4.13 -57.41
N THR A 259 -21.24 3.57 -56.93
CA THR A 259 -20.16 3.04 -57.78
C THR A 259 -20.56 1.74 -58.50
N THR A 260 -21.42 0.91 -57.90
CA THR A 260 -21.95 -0.30 -58.54
C THR A 260 -23.02 0.00 -59.59
N HIS A 261 -23.83 1.05 -59.39
CA HIS A 261 -24.86 1.47 -60.37
C HIS A 261 -24.29 2.24 -61.59
N HIS A 262 -23.02 2.67 -61.54
CA HIS A 262 -22.34 3.36 -62.63
C HIS A 262 -21.43 2.44 -63.48
N GLN A 263 -21.62 1.12 -63.42
CA GLN A 263 -21.04 0.18 -64.38
C GLN A 263 -21.89 0.20 -65.68
N PRO A 264 -21.40 0.73 -66.81
CA PRO A 264 -22.08 0.54 -68.08
C PRO A 264 -22.03 -0.93 -68.49
N LYS A 265 -23.18 -1.45 -68.93
CA LYS A 265 -23.33 -2.76 -69.56
C LYS A 265 -22.58 -2.80 -70.90
N SER A 266 -21.30 -3.15 -70.88
CA SER A 266 -20.54 -3.78 -71.97
C SER A 266 -19.27 -4.37 -71.33
N PHE A 267 -18.98 -5.66 -71.39
CA PHE A 267 -18.62 -6.39 -72.59
C PHE A 267 -18.69 -7.90 -72.29
N SER A 268 -19.06 -8.64 -73.33
CA SER A 268 -19.12 -10.10 -73.36
C SER A 268 -17.80 -10.65 -73.93
N VAL A 269 -17.29 -11.73 -73.30
CA VAL A 269 -16.73 -12.94 -73.95
C VAL A 269 -15.22 -13.02 -74.33
N GLN A 270 -14.56 -14.01 -73.70
CA GLN A 270 -13.31 -14.76 -74.00
C GLN A 270 -11.95 -14.15 -73.65
N GLN A 271 -11.16 -14.89 -72.84
CA GLN A 271 -10.17 -15.84 -73.38
C GLN A 271 -9.63 -16.76 -72.27
N TRP A 272 -10.36 -17.84 -72.01
CA TRP A 272 -9.74 -19.16 -71.86
C TRP A 272 -9.39 -19.63 -73.27
N CYS A 273 -8.09 -19.69 -73.60
CA CYS A 273 -7.48 -20.78 -74.36
C CYS A 273 -5.96 -20.62 -74.35
N LEU A 274 -5.31 -21.61 -73.73
CA LEU A 274 -3.91 -22.04 -73.87
C LEU A 274 -2.81 -21.00 -73.61
N HIS A 275 -2.01 -21.19 -72.55
CA HIS A 275 -0.86 -22.11 -72.57
C HIS A 275 -0.30 -22.33 -71.15
#